data_AF-A0A485LY88-F1
#
_entry.id   AF-A0A485LY88-F1
#
_cell.length_a   1.000
_cell.length_b   1.000
_cell.length_c   1.000
_cell.angle_alpha   90.00
_cell.angle_beta   90.00
_cell.angle_gamma   90.00
#
_symmetry.space_group_name_H-M   'P 1'
#
loop_
_entity.id
_entity.type
_entity.pdbx_description
1 polymer ?
#
loop_
_entity_poly.entity_id
_entity_poly.type
_entity_poly.pdbx_seq_one_letter_code
_entity_poly.pdbx_strand_id
1 'polypeptide(L)'
;MKKLIIILVVSIFVVLPLVHLLWGVFESDWAILPLTRSKKTVEITEIPQDAFTQDMLMGQWVLYLYYPSVTRTLELMIDERGAVTGRTEDIEVAMTVTIGQDGSLEFSGPSLSLKGSIDKSREHLDGMAVVKDASSPIPFSCFKIGDYQAAP
;
A
#
# COMPACT_ATOMS: atom_id res chain seq x y z
N MET A 1 -42.78 -62.39 20.02
CA MET A 1 -41.52 -61.93 20.67
C MET A 1 -40.38 -61.64 19.67
N LYS A 2 -40.11 -62.46 18.64
CA LYS A 2 -39.04 -62.19 17.64
C LYS A 2 -39.13 -60.83 16.91
N LYS A 3 -40.33 -60.36 16.57
CA LYS A 3 -40.52 -59.08 15.85
C LYS A 3 -40.14 -57.84 16.69
N LEU A 4 -40.30 -57.91 18.02
CA LEU A 4 -39.93 -56.82 18.92
C LEU A 4 -38.41 -56.69 19.08
N ILE A 5 -37.69 -57.82 19.05
CA ILE A 5 -36.23 -57.83 19.13
C ILE A 5 -35.62 -57.19 17.87
N ILE A 6 -36.19 -57.44 16.69
CA ILE A 6 -35.70 -56.86 15.43
C ILE A 6 -35.89 -55.33 15.43
N ILE A 7 -37.04 -54.82 15.89
CA ILE A 7 -37.29 -53.38 15.98
C ILE A 7 -36.30 -52.72 16.96
N LEU A 8 -35.99 -53.39 18.07
CA LEU A 8 -35.04 -52.90 19.05
C LEU A 8 -33.61 -52.85 18.50
N VAL A 9 -33.19 -53.86 17.73
CA VAL A 9 -31.86 -53.88 17.09
C VAL A 9 -31.75 -52.80 16.00
N VAL A 10 -32.78 -52.61 15.18
CA VAL A 10 -32.78 -51.55 14.15
C VAL A 10 -32.78 -50.16 14.79
N SER A 11 -33.55 -49.97 15.86
CA SER A 11 -33.54 -48.73 16.65
C SER A 11 -32.15 -48.39 17.17
N ILE A 12 -31.43 -49.35 17.76
CA ILE A 12 -30.07 -49.13 18.24
C ILE A 12 -29.14 -48.75 17.08
N PHE A 13 -29.21 -49.45 15.94
CA PHE A 13 -28.34 -49.15 14.79
C PHE A 13 -28.61 -47.80 14.12
N VAL A 14 -29.79 -47.20 14.29
CA VAL A 14 -30.11 -45.87 13.75
C VAL A 14 -29.84 -44.77 14.78
N VAL A 15 -30.14 -45.01 16.05
CA VAL A 15 -30.00 -44.00 17.11
C VAL A 15 -28.55 -43.85 17.55
N LEU A 16 -27.75 -44.93 17.61
CA LEU A 16 -26.35 -44.84 18.04
C LEU A 16 -25.50 -43.95 17.11
N PRO A 17 -25.54 -44.10 15.77
CA PRO A 17 -24.82 -43.22 14.87
C PRO A 17 -25.28 -41.78 14.98
N LEU A 18 -26.59 -41.54 15.18
CA LEU A 18 -27.15 -40.20 15.30
C LEU A 18 -26.65 -39.47 16.56
N VAL A 19 -26.58 -40.17 17.70
CA VAL A 19 -25.98 -39.64 18.93
C VAL A 19 -24.49 -39.38 18.74
N HIS A 20 -23.76 -40.29 18.07
CA HIS A 20 -22.34 -40.11 17.82
C HIS A 20 -22.04 -38.93 16.87
N LEU A 21 -22.92 -38.68 15.90
CA LEU A 21 -22.86 -37.54 14.98
C LEU A 21 -23.14 -36.22 15.72
N LEU A 22 -24.16 -36.18 16.58
CA LEU A 22 -24.46 -35.00 17.39
C LEU A 22 -23.35 -34.69 18.39
N TRP A 23 -22.74 -35.70 19.01
CA TRP A 23 -21.63 -35.50 19.94
C TRP A 23 -20.36 -35.02 19.21
N GLY A 24 -20.04 -35.59 18.05
CA GLY A 24 -18.89 -35.18 17.24
C GLY A 24 -19.00 -33.77 16.65
N VAL A 25 -20.22 -33.32 16.32
CA VAL A 25 -20.47 -31.94 15.84
C VAL A 25 -20.37 -30.93 16.98
N PHE A 26 -20.80 -31.27 18.20
CA PHE A 26 -20.74 -30.34 19.33
C PHE A 26 -19.36 -30.20 19.99
N GLU A 27 -18.51 -31.23 19.97
CA GLU A 27 -17.15 -31.15 20.54
C GLU A 27 -16.16 -30.37 19.66
N SER A 28 -16.46 -30.21 18.36
CA SER A 28 -15.54 -29.57 17.40
C SER A 28 -15.65 -28.04 17.34
N ASP A 29 -16.83 -27.47 17.63
CA ASP A 29 -17.11 -26.05 17.39
C ASP A 29 -17.06 -25.16 18.64
N TRP A 30 -16.94 -25.73 19.85
CA TRP A 30 -16.85 -24.95 21.10
C TRP A 30 -15.42 -24.77 21.64
N ALA A 31 -14.40 -25.35 21.01
CA ALA A 31 -13.02 -25.27 21.47
C ALA A 31 -12.21 -24.08 20.91
N ILE A 32 -12.79 -23.23 20.04
CA ILE A 32 -12.06 -22.11 19.39
C ILE A 32 -12.55 -20.73 19.84
N LEU A 33 -13.01 -20.61 21.09
CA LEU A 33 -13.08 -19.29 21.72
C LEU A 33 -12.38 -19.37 23.08
N PRO A 34 -11.13 -18.88 23.20
CA PRO A 34 -10.53 -18.70 24.50
C PRO A 34 -11.37 -17.67 25.28
N LEU A 35 -12.12 -18.16 26.26
CA LEU A 35 -12.90 -17.41 27.26
C LEU A 35 -12.02 -16.60 28.23
N THR A 36 -10.71 -16.56 28.00
CA THR A 36 -9.79 -15.67 28.71
C THR A 36 -9.54 -14.47 27.81
N ARG A 37 -10.37 -13.44 27.96
CA ARG A 37 -10.08 -12.08 27.50
C ARG A 37 -8.87 -11.57 28.29
N SER A 38 -7.68 -12.03 27.93
CA SER A 38 -6.45 -11.33 28.30
C SER A 38 -6.60 -9.94 27.70
N LYS A 39 -6.79 -8.94 28.55
CA LYS A 39 -6.46 -7.55 28.22
C LYS A 39 -4.95 -7.52 27.98
N LYS A 40 -4.50 -8.08 26.86
CA LYS A 40 -3.27 -7.65 26.25
C LYS A 40 -3.64 -6.28 25.71
N THR A 41 -3.42 -5.26 26.53
CA THR A 41 -3.24 -3.90 26.04
C THR A 41 -2.21 -4.05 24.94
N VAL A 42 -2.68 -4.00 23.70
CA VAL A 42 -1.79 -3.78 22.57
C VAL A 42 -1.27 -2.39 22.88
N GLU A 43 -0.07 -2.33 23.46
CA GLU A 43 0.75 -1.15 23.31
C GLU A 43 0.82 -0.97 21.81
N ILE A 44 -0.01 -0.08 21.28
CA ILE A 44 0.21 0.50 19.98
C ILE A 44 1.54 1.19 20.20
N THR A 45 2.62 0.47 19.89
CA THR A 45 3.91 1.10 19.68
C THR A 45 3.58 2.13 18.63
N GLU A 46 3.49 3.40 19.05
CA GLU A 46 3.46 4.52 18.14
C GLU A 46 4.62 4.26 17.21
N ILE A 47 4.32 3.77 16.00
CA ILE A 47 5.30 3.73 14.93
C ILE A 47 5.74 5.18 14.89
N PRO A 48 7.02 5.50 15.15
CA PRO A 48 7.46 6.88 15.07
C PRO A 48 7.04 7.34 13.68
N GLN A 49 6.02 8.19 13.64
CA GLN A 49 5.73 9.01 12.48
C GLN A 49 6.86 10.02 12.49
N ASP A 50 8.05 9.57 12.12
CA ASP A 50 9.06 10.49 11.64
C ASP A 50 8.31 11.28 10.57
N ALA A 51 8.16 12.59 10.78
CA ALA A 51 7.50 13.41 9.80
C ALA A 51 8.28 13.28 8.48
N PHE A 52 7.60 13.39 7.35
CA PHE A 52 8.32 13.56 6.11
C PHE A 52 8.99 14.94 6.11
N THR A 53 10.29 14.97 5.83
CA THR A 53 11.07 16.20 5.73
C THR A 53 11.52 16.43 4.30
N GLN A 54 11.74 17.70 3.96
CA GLN A 54 12.20 18.11 2.63
C GLN A 54 13.52 17.42 2.23
N ASP A 55 14.41 17.22 3.20
CA ASP A 55 15.72 16.57 3.01
C ASP A 55 15.60 15.14 2.46
N MET A 56 14.49 14.44 2.74
CA MET A 56 14.26 13.09 2.22
C MET A 56 14.10 13.07 0.70
N LEU A 57 13.63 14.18 0.12
CA LEU A 57 13.42 14.33 -1.31
C LEU A 57 14.67 14.81 -2.05
N MET A 58 15.65 15.34 -1.34
CA MET A 58 16.86 15.86 -1.97
C MET A 58 17.59 14.75 -2.72
N GLY A 59 18.01 15.02 -3.96
CA GLY A 59 18.78 14.09 -4.78
C GLY A 59 18.35 14.01 -6.23
N GLN A 60 18.91 13.02 -6.91
CA GLN A 60 18.58 12.68 -8.29
C GLN A 60 17.48 11.64 -8.32
N TRP A 61 16.47 11.89 -9.14
CA TRP A 61 15.31 11.04 -9.32
C TRP A 61 15.05 10.76 -10.79
N VAL A 62 14.41 9.63 -11.07
CA VAL A 62 13.93 9.27 -12.41
C VAL A 62 12.42 9.14 -12.38
N LEU A 63 11.76 10.03 -13.11
CA LEU A 63 10.32 10.07 -13.30
C LEU A 63 9.92 9.27 -14.55
N TYR A 64 8.94 8.40 -14.38
CA TYR A 64 8.28 7.65 -15.45
C TYR A 64 6.84 8.13 -15.58
N LEU A 65 6.46 8.59 -16.77
CA LEU A 65 5.10 8.97 -17.12
C LEU A 65 4.50 7.91 -18.04
N TYR A 66 3.45 7.24 -17.59
CA TYR A 66 2.85 6.10 -18.29
C TYR A 66 1.72 6.55 -19.22
N TYR A 67 2.06 7.07 -20.41
CA TYR A 67 1.04 7.33 -21.42
C TYR A 67 0.50 6.02 -22.00
N PRO A 68 -0.72 6.00 -22.55
CA PRO A 68 -1.32 4.78 -23.11
C PRO A 68 -0.48 4.09 -24.19
N SER A 69 0.31 4.86 -24.95
CA SER A 69 1.11 4.36 -26.08
C SER A 69 2.61 4.29 -25.80
N VAL A 70 3.11 4.98 -24.78
CA VAL A 70 4.55 5.10 -24.51
C VAL A 70 4.81 5.50 -23.06
N THR A 71 5.88 4.97 -22.46
CA THR A 71 6.39 5.49 -21.20
C THR A 71 7.45 6.54 -21.50
N ARG A 72 7.27 7.77 -21.00
CA ARG A 72 8.30 8.80 -21.07
C ARG A 72 9.11 8.80 -19.78
N THR A 73 10.41 8.98 -19.90
CA THR A 73 11.33 9.02 -18.76
C THR A 73 12.00 10.39 -18.68
N LEU A 74 12.07 10.94 -17.47
CA LEU A 74 12.71 12.21 -17.19
C LEU A 74 13.64 12.07 -15.99
N GLU A 75 14.84 12.63 -16.09
CA GLU A 75 15.72 12.79 -14.94
C GLU A 75 15.40 14.11 -14.25
N LEU A 76 15.23 14.05 -12.94
CA LEU A 76 14.96 15.16 -12.05
C LEU A 76 16.09 15.30 -11.04
N MET A 77 16.42 16.53 -10.70
CA MET A 77 17.31 16.88 -9.60
C MET A 77 16.53 17.78 -8.65
N ILE A 78 16.43 17.37 -7.39
CA ILE A 78 15.75 18.12 -6.32
C ILE A 78 16.83 18.67 -5.39
N ASP A 79 16.86 19.98 -5.23
CA ASP A 79 17.79 20.66 -4.32
C ASP A 79 17.28 20.72 -2.86
N GLU A 80 18.11 21.24 -1.96
CA GLU A 80 17.80 21.44 -0.53
C GLU A 80 16.59 22.36 -0.28
N ARG A 81 16.25 23.22 -1.25
CA ARG A 81 15.14 24.17 -1.16
C ARG A 81 13.85 23.62 -1.78
N GLY A 82 13.89 22.42 -2.35
CA GLY A 82 12.77 21.84 -3.08
C GLY A 82 12.57 22.38 -4.49
N ALA A 83 13.55 23.06 -5.06
CA ALA A 83 13.54 23.35 -6.49
C ALA A 83 13.89 22.08 -7.26
N VAL A 84 13.11 21.82 -8.30
CA VAL A 84 13.24 20.64 -9.14
C VAL A 84 13.62 21.08 -10.54
N THR A 85 14.76 20.61 -10.99
CA THR A 85 15.25 20.81 -12.35
C THR A 85 15.28 19.47 -13.07
N GLY A 86 15.03 19.46 -14.37
CA GLY A 86 15.12 18.25 -15.16
C GLY A 86 15.55 18.54 -16.59
N ARG A 87 16.15 17.53 -17.22
CA ARG A 87 16.64 17.64 -18.60
C ARG A 87 15.90 16.63 -19.47
N THR A 88 15.00 17.11 -20.31
CA THR A 88 14.46 16.33 -21.43
C THR A 88 14.16 17.27 -22.60
N GLU A 89 14.15 16.72 -23.81
CA GLU A 89 14.03 17.49 -25.06
C GLU A 89 12.62 18.10 -25.26
N ASP A 90 11.60 17.56 -24.58
CA ASP A 90 10.19 17.87 -24.86
C ASP A 90 9.45 18.63 -23.73
N ILE A 91 9.96 18.58 -22.50
CA ILE A 91 9.26 19.10 -21.31
C ILE A 91 10.27 19.93 -20.52
N GLU A 92 10.04 21.23 -20.47
CA GLU A 92 10.79 22.11 -19.58
C GLU A 92 10.38 21.80 -18.14
N VAL A 93 11.31 21.21 -17.39
CA VAL A 93 11.10 20.83 -16.00
C VAL A 93 11.78 21.86 -15.10
N ALA A 94 11.03 22.92 -14.80
CA ALA A 94 11.32 23.86 -13.73
C ALA A 94 10.11 23.85 -12.78
N MET A 95 10.24 23.12 -11.68
CA MET A 95 9.14 22.88 -10.74
C MET A 95 9.58 23.15 -9.31
N THR A 96 8.61 23.33 -8.42
CA THR A 96 8.82 23.31 -6.98
C THR A 96 8.13 22.09 -6.40
N VAL A 97 8.76 21.41 -5.45
CA VAL A 97 8.16 20.31 -4.71
C VAL A 97 7.72 20.76 -3.32
N THR A 98 6.55 20.33 -2.89
CA THR A 98 6.04 20.50 -1.52
C THR A 98 5.65 19.14 -0.96
N ILE A 99 6.07 18.85 0.26
CA ILE A 99 5.75 17.61 0.98
C ILE A 99 4.91 17.90 2.22
N GLY A 100 3.80 17.18 2.36
CA GLY A 100 2.97 17.16 3.55
C GLY A 100 3.56 16.24 4.61
N GLN A 101 3.23 16.49 5.87
CA GLN A 101 3.69 15.66 7.00
C GLN A 101 3.16 14.22 6.95
N ASP A 102 2.08 14.01 6.19
CA ASP A 102 1.45 12.71 5.92
C ASP A 102 2.12 11.95 4.75
N GLY A 103 3.12 12.55 4.10
CA GLY A 103 3.78 11.99 2.92
C GLY A 103 3.06 12.28 1.61
N SER A 104 2.01 13.10 1.64
CA SER A 104 1.45 13.68 0.41
C SER A 104 2.48 14.59 -0.25
N LEU A 105 2.52 14.58 -1.58
CA LEU A 105 3.53 15.30 -2.31
C LEU A 105 2.96 15.95 -3.55
N GLU A 106 3.33 17.21 -3.77
CA GLU A 106 2.93 17.98 -4.93
C GLU A 106 4.17 18.59 -5.60
N PHE A 107 4.40 18.22 -6.86
CA PHE A 107 5.29 18.96 -7.75
C PHE A 107 4.45 19.93 -8.58
N SER A 108 4.84 21.20 -8.61
CA SER A 108 4.14 22.24 -9.35
C SER A 108 5.10 22.98 -10.27
N GLY A 109 4.78 22.97 -11.57
CA GLY A 109 5.50 23.70 -12.60
C GLY A 109 4.56 24.16 -13.72
N PRO A 110 5.07 24.96 -14.67
CA PRO A 110 4.25 25.58 -15.71
C PRO A 110 3.70 24.58 -16.75
N SER A 111 4.42 23.48 -16.99
CA SER A 111 4.09 22.47 -18.02
C SER A 111 3.68 21.12 -17.42
N LEU A 112 4.06 20.87 -16.17
CA LEU A 112 3.89 19.59 -15.47
C LEU A 112 3.53 19.87 -14.01
N SER A 113 2.46 19.22 -13.54
CA SER A 113 2.12 19.13 -12.12
C SER A 113 1.98 17.66 -11.75
N LEU A 114 2.53 17.24 -10.62
CA LEU A 114 2.46 15.86 -10.13
C LEU A 114 1.83 15.89 -8.73
N LYS A 115 0.87 15.02 -8.47
CA LYS A 115 0.32 14.80 -7.13
C LYS A 115 0.41 13.33 -6.78
N GLY A 116 1.00 13.02 -5.64
CA GLY A 116 1.26 11.65 -5.24
C GLY A 116 1.58 11.51 -3.75
N SER A 117 2.15 10.36 -3.40
CA SER A 117 2.64 10.07 -2.07
C SER A 117 4.04 9.47 -2.13
N ILE A 118 4.82 9.66 -1.08
CA ILE A 118 6.14 9.05 -0.92
C ILE A 118 6.07 7.80 -0.02
N ASP A 119 6.66 6.70 -0.50
CA ASP A 119 6.92 5.51 0.29
C ASP A 119 8.34 5.59 0.89
N LYS A 120 8.42 5.82 2.21
CA LYS A 120 9.70 5.88 2.95
C LYS A 120 10.56 4.63 2.81
N SER A 121 9.94 3.47 2.61
CA SER A 121 10.66 2.19 2.60
C SER A 121 11.37 1.90 1.29
N ARG A 122 10.98 2.59 0.20
CA ARG A 122 11.40 2.28 -1.17
C ARG A 122 12.01 3.45 -1.93
N GLU A 123 12.14 4.62 -1.29
CA GLU A 123 12.57 5.86 -1.96
C GLU A 123 11.83 6.08 -3.29
N HIS A 124 10.51 5.85 -3.22
CA HIS A 124 9.64 5.76 -4.38
C HIS A 124 8.45 6.70 -4.18
N LEU A 125 8.08 7.38 -5.25
CA LEU A 125 6.94 8.27 -5.33
C LEU A 125 6.02 7.77 -6.43
N ASP A 126 4.73 7.74 -6.18
CA ASP A 126 3.73 7.41 -7.18
C ASP A 126 2.49 8.28 -7.06
N GLY A 127 1.79 8.42 -8.18
CA GLY A 127 0.59 9.24 -8.22
C GLY A 127 0.15 9.58 -9.64
N MET A 128 -0.47 10.74 -9.78
CA MET A 128 -1.03 11.24 -11.03
C MET A 128 -0.36 12.56 -11.44
N ALA A 129 0.05 12.60 -12.71
CA ALA A 129 0.62 13.75 -13.38
C ALA A 129 -0.45 14.44 -14.22
N VAL A 130 -0.49 15.76 -14.16
CA VAL A 130 -1.26 16.62 -15.05
C VAL A 130 -0.26 17.37 -15.91
N VAL A 131 -0.24 17.05 -17.20
CA VAL A 131 0.58 17.70 -18.21
C VAL A 131 -0.31 18.68 -18.97
N LYS A 132 0.16 19.90 -19.22
CA LYS A 132 -0.63 20.99 -19.80
C LYS A 132 -1.36 20.60 -21.11
N ASP A 133 -0.73 19.77 -21.93
CA ASP A 133 -1.26 19.35 -23.24
C ASP A 133 -1.85 17.93 -23.24
N ALA A 134 -1.91 17.27 -22.09
CA ALA A 134 -2.55 15.96 -21.96
C ALA A 134 -4.04 16.10 -21.66
N SER A 135 -4.85 15.29 -22.36
CA SER A 135 -6.31 15.26 -22.20
C SER A 135 -6.78 14.63 -20.89
N SER A 136 -5.92 13.89 -20.20
CA SER A 136 -6.24 13.16 -18.97
C SER A 136 -5.02 13.11 -18.05
N PRO A 137 -5.24 13.00 -16.72
CA PRO A 137 -4.17 12.69 -15.78
C PRO A 137 -3.44 11.40 -16.17
N ILE A 138 -2.12 11.40 -16.04
CA ILE A 138 -1.23 10.32 -16.43
C ILE A 138 -0.63 9.71 -15.15
N PRO A 139 -0.75 8.40 -14.92
CA PRO A 139 -0.07 7.77 -13.80
C PRO A 139 1.45 7.97 -13.92
N PHE A 140 2.11 8.16 -12.77
CA PHE A 140 3.56 8.26 -12.72
C PHE A 140 4.16 7.43 -11.60
N SER A 141 5.43 7.07 -11.78
CA SER A 141 6.31 6.59 -10.72
C SER A 141 7.60 7.36 -10.78
N CYS A 142 8.20 7.67 -9.64
CA CYS A 142 9.47 8.36 -9.55
C CYS A 142 10.35 7.64 -8.53
N PHE A 143 11.60 7.36 -8.91
CA PHE A 143 12.54 6.59 -8.11
C PHE A 143 13.79 7.41 -7.84
N LYS A 144 14.26 7.39 -6.59
CA LYS A 144 15.55 7.99 -6.25
C LYS A 144 16.67 7.12 -6.84
N ILE A 145 17.63 7.75 -7.51
CA ILE A 145 18.76 7.06 -8.15
C ILE A 145 20.13 7.55 -7.67
N GLY A 146 20.16 8.66 -6.93
CA GLY A 146 21.40 9.20 -6.40
C GLY A 146 21.15 10.33 -5.42
N ASP A 147 22.18 10.63 -4.63
CA ASP A 147 22.18 11.78 -3.73
C ASP A 147 22.46 13.08 -4.49
N TYR A 148 22.09 14.20 -3.87
CA TYR A 148 22.35 15.52 -4.44
C TYR A 148 23.85 15.78 -4.40
N GLN A 149 24.47 15.85 -5.57
CA GLN A 149 25.82 16.36 -5.72
C GLN A 149 25.71 17.84 -6.07
N ALA A 150 25.94 18.70 -5.07
CA ALA A 150 26.16 20.12 -5.34
C ALA A 150 27.33 20.22 -6.34
N ALA A 151 27.09 20.82 -7.50
CA ALA A 151 28.18 21.11 -8.42
C ALA A 151 29.25 21.96 -7.69
N PRO A 152 30.54 21.65 -7.85
CA PRO A 152 31.63 22.34 -7.15
C PRO A 152 31.75 23.83 -7.54
#